data_AF-A0AA42WEP1-F1
#
_entry.id   AF-A0AA42WEP1-F1
#
_cell.length_a   1.000
_cell.length_b   1.000
_cell.length_c   1.000
_cell.angle_alpha   90.00
_cell.angle_beta   90.00
_cell.angle_gamma   90.00
#
_symmetry.space_group_name_H-M   'P 1'
#
loop_
_entity.id
_entity.type
_entity.pdbx_description
1 polymer ?
#
loop_
_entity_poly.entity_id
_entity_poly.type
_entity_poly.pdbx_seq_one_letter_code
_entity_poly.pdbx_strand_id
1 'polypeptide(L)'
;MHIVWDETRHSPAAGRGRRFAAAVALCAAGLSLAGGAQAESMEERLRAQLRSTTQQLQQLQSEQAQVNAAKAAAEAQRDAAQKELESLRGQLAKSRGQAEKLAEQQGAVMESAQAQIAASHAQLGKFKGAYDELLTLTRAKEAERQTLTRNLAQRDEEVKVCVAKNRDMYEAGKEILTAYERISTGDILALKQPFAGKARVKFEEQAQAYGDKLYDAQVPRSQAAATSNP
;
A
#
# COMPACT_ATOMS: atom_id res chain seq x y z
N MET A 1 -18.20 -5.25 -20.65
CA MET A 1 -18.21 -6.12 -21.86
C MET A 1 -19.20 -7.24 -21.61
N HIS A 2 -20.40 -7.11 -22.17
CA HIS A 2 -21.45 -8.12 -22.15
C HIS A 2 -21.20 -9.10 -23.28
N ILE A 3 -21.20 -10.40 -23.00
CA ILE A 3 -21.36 -11.42 -24.03
C ILE A 3 -22.53 -12.30 -23.61
N VAL A 4 -23.64 -12.01 -24.26
CA VAL A 4 -24.93 -12.67 -24.21
C VAL A 4 -24.76 -14.09 -24.77
N TRP A 5 -25.19 -15.09 -24.00
CA TRP A 5 -25.44 -16.44 -24.50
C TRP A 5 -26.87 -16.47 -25.05
N ASP A 6 -26.98 -16.51 -26.37
CA ASP A 6 -28.19 -16.89 -27.08
C ASP A 6 -27.77 -17.92 -28.13
N GLU A 7 -28.33 -19.12 -28.08
CA GLU A 7 -28.65 -19.88 -29.29
C GLU A 7 -29.54 -21.07 -28.90
N THR A 8 -30.83 -20.80 -28.97
CA THR A 8 -31.92 -21.77 -29.03
C THR A 8 -31.80 -22.68 -30.27
N ARG A 9 -31.64 -23.99 -30.08
CA ARG A 9 -31.85 -24.99 -31.15
C ARG A 9 -32.96 -25.98 -30.81
N HIS A 10 -34.17 -25.52 -31.11
CA HIS A 10 -35.22 -26.18 -31.87
C HIS A 10 -35.05 -27.69 -32.15
N SER A 11 -35.94 -28.48 -31.57
CA SER A 11 -36.30 -29.83 -32.04
C SER A 11 -37.44 -29.74 -33.07
N PRO A 12 -37.32 -30.40 -34.23
CA PRO A 12 -38.50 -30.75 -35.01
C PRO A 12 -38.51 -32.26 -35.30
N ALA A 13 -39.39 -33.00 -34.64
CA ALA A 13 -39.81 -34.32 -35.09
C ALA A 13 -41.30 -34.28 -35.40
N ALA A 14 -41.59 -33.77 -36.60
CA ALA A 14 -42.91 -33.83 -37.22
C ALA A 14 -43.27 -35.28 -37.58
N GLY A 15 -44.54 -35.59 -37.36
CA GLY A 15 -45.15 -36.88 -37.69
C GLY A 15 -45.09 -37.26 -39.17
N ARG A 16 -44.99 -38.56 -39.40
CA ARG A 16 -45.20 -39.30 -40.66
C ARG A 16 -45.25 -40.78 -40.27
N GLY A 17 -46.25 -41.60 -40.53
CA GLY A 17 -47.54 -41.42 -41.17
C GLY A 17 -48.33 -42.72 -40.96
N ARG A 18 -49.55 -42.62 -40.44
CA ARG A 18 -50.55 -43.70 -40.49
C ARG A 18 -51.31 -43.57 -41.79
N ARG A 19 -50.88 -44.17 -42.91
CA ARG A 19 -51.71 -44.38 -44.11
C ARG A 19 -51.15 -45.50 -44.99
N PHE A 20 -51.53 -46.74 -44.73
CA PHE A 20 -51.87 -47.69 -45.79
C PHE A 20 -53.06 -48.50 -45.31
N ALA A 21 -54.23 -47.93 -45.59
CA ALA A 21 -55.50 -48.60 -45.53
C ALA A 21 -55.57 -49.64 -46.66
N ALA A 22 -56.21 -50.76 -46.33
CA ALA A 22 -57.20 -51.44 -47.15
C ALA A 22 -57.26 -51.07 -48.63
N ALA A 23 -56.87 -52.03 -49.47
CA ALA A 23 -57.41 -52.18 -50.82
C ALA A 23 -57.34 -53.65 -51.22
N VAL A 24 -58.36 -54.06 -51.96
CA VAL A 24 -58.55 -55.37 -52.62
C VAL A 24 -59.17 -56.47 -51.74
N ALA A 25 -60.42 -56.22 -51.35
CA ALA A 25 -61.44 -57.26 -51.49
C ALA A 25 -61.84 -57.37 -52.98
N LEU A 26 -62.29 -58.57 -53.35
CA LEU A 26 -62.97 -58.93 -54.60
C LEU A 26 -62.12 -59.05 -55.88
N CYS A 27 -61.60 -60.26 -56.10
CA CYS A 27 -61.79 -60.96 -57.37
C CYS A 27 -61.95 -62.47 -57.13
N ALA A 28 -62.99 -63.02 -57.77
CA ALA A 28 -63.16 -64.41 -58.17
C ALA A 28 -63.47 -65.44 -57.07
N ALA A 29 -64.76 -65.49 -56.71
CA ALA A 29 -65.42 -66.77 -56.56
C ALA A 29 -65.32 -67.55 -57.88
N GLY A 30 -64.92 -68.82 -57.80
CA GLY A 30 -65.03 -69.79 -58.89
C GLY A 30 -63.79 -70.64 -59.10
N LEU A 31 -63.69 -71.76 -58.38
CA LEU A 31 -63.74 -73.08 -59.01
C LEU A 31 -63.76 -74.17 -57.94
N SER A 32 -64.92 -74.80 -57.83
CA SER A 32 -65.09 -76.13 -57.26
C SER A 32 -64.48 -77.19 -58.18
N LEU A 33 -64.18 -78.35 -57.56
CA LEU A 33 -63.81 -79.65 -58.16
C LEU A 33 -62.37 -79.82 -58.64
N ALA A 34 -61.56 -80.50 -57.84
CA ALA A 34 -61.02 -81.82 -58.20
C ALA A 34 -60.24 -82.41 -57.01
N GLY A 35 -60.73 -83.52 -56.48
CA GLY A 35 -59.94 -84.39 -55.61
C GLY A 35 -58.91 -85.17 -56.42
N GLY A 36 -57.85 -85.59 -55.72
CA GLY A 36 -56.92 -86.62 -56.20
C GLY A 36 -55.50 -86.12 -56.51
N ALA A 37 -54.72 -85.84 -55.47
CA ALA A 37 -53.24 -85.98 -55.43
C ALA A 37 -52.69 -85.61 -54.03
N GLN A 38 -53.16 -86.28 -52.98
CA GLN A 38 -52.78 -86.01 -51.58
C GLN A 38 -51.60 -86.86 -51.08
N ALA A 39 -50.82 -87.48 -51.97
CA ALA A 39 -49.71 -88.35 -51.58
C ALA A 39 -48.31 -87.90 -52.07
N GLU A 40 -48.17 -87.28 -53.25
CA GLU A 40 -46.87 -86.73 -53.71
C GLU A 40 -46.55 -85.32 -53.16
N SER A 41 -47.57 -84.55 -52.75
CA SER A 41 -47.43 -83.16 -52.30
C SER A 41 -46.95 -83.01 -50.85
N MET A 42 -47.09 -84.04 -50.02
CA MET A 42 -46.65 -84.01 -48.62
C MET A 42 -45.13 -84.13 -48.52
N GLU A 43 -44.50 -84.97 -49.35
CA GLU A 43 -43.05 -85.18 -49.35
C GLU A 43 -42.30 -83.97 -49.94
N GLU A 44 -42.81 -83.36 -51.00
CA GLU A 44 -42.26 -82.11 -51.54
C GLU A 44 -42.42 -80.93 -50.57
N ARG A 45 -43.53 -80.86 -49.84
CA ARG A 45 -43.76 -79.85 -48.80
C ARG A 45 -42.86 -80.07 -47.59
N LEU A 46 -42.63 -81.32 -47.18
CA LEU A 46 -41.64 -81.66 -46.15
C LEU A 46 -40.22 -81.30 -46.59
N ARG A 47 -39.83 -81.57 -47.84
CA ARG A 47 -38.53 -81.15 -48.39
C ARG A 47 -38.40 -79.63 -48.51
N ALA A 48 -39.46 -78.93 -48.89
CA ALA A 48 -39.48 -77.46 -48.92
C ALA A 48 -39.41 -76.87 -47.50
N GLN A 49 -40.08 -77.48 -46.54
CA GLN A 49 -40.03 -77.09 -45.13
C GLN A 49 -38.65 -77.35 -44.53
N LEU A 50 -37.99 -78.46 -44.86
CA LEU A 50 -36.62 -78.77 -44.43
C LEU A 50 -35.58 -77.83 -45.03
N ARG A 51 -35.74 -77.45 -46.32
CA ARG A 51 -34.90 -76.42 -46.96
C ARG A 51 -35.11 -75.04 -46.32
N SER A 52 -36.36 -74.68 -46.03
CA SER A 52 -36.70 -73.42 -45.35
C SER A 52 -36.15 -73.38 -43.92
N THR A 53 -36.27 -74.45 -43.13
CA THR A 53 -35.68 -74.51 -41.78
C THR A 53 -34.16 -74.51 -41.82
N THR A 54 -33.53 -75.14 -42.82
CA THR A 54 -32.08 -75.08 -43.01
C THR A 54 -31.61 -73.66 -43.36
N GLN A 55 -32.33 -72.95 -44.23
CA GLN A 55 -32.07 -71.55 -44.55
C GLN A 55 -32.26 -70.64 -43.33
N GLN A 56 -33.31 -70.86 -42.53
CA GLN A 56 -33.53 -70.13 -41.28
C GLN A 56 -32.42 -70.40 -40.25
N LEU A 57 -31.95 -71.64 -40.12
CA LEU A 57 -30.83 -71.96 -39.24
C LEU A 57 -29.52 -71.29 -39.71
N GLN A 58 -29.26 -71.29 -41.02
CA GLN A 58 -28.09 -70.61 -41.57
C GLN A 58 -28.17 -69.09 -41.37
N GLN A 59 -29.36 -68.51 -41.55
CA GLN A 59 -29.61 -67.09 -41.29
C GLN A 59 -29.43 -66.75 -39.81
N LEU A 60 -30.04 -67.50 -38.90
CA LEU A 60 -29.88 -67.31 -37.45
C LEU A 60 -28.44 -67.51 -37.00
N GLN A 61 -27.71 -68.46 -37.59
CA GLN A 61 -26.28 -68.65 -37.31
C GLN A 61 -25.45 -67.44 -37.76
N SER A 62 -25.76 -66.86 -38.93
CA SER A 62 -25.10 -65.64 -39.42
C SER A 62 -25.44 -64.41 -38.56
N GLU A 63 -26.70 -64.28 -38.13
CA GLU A 63 -27.16 -63.23 -37.23
C GLU A 63 -26.51 -63.37 -35.84
N GLN A 64 -26.40 -64.60 -35.32
CA GLN A 64 -25.70 -64.86 -34.05
C GLN A 64 -24.22 -64.50 -34.15
N ALA A 65 -23.54 -64.83 -35.26
CA ALA A 65 -22.17 -64.43 -35.50
C ALA A 65 -22.04 -62.89 -35.59
N GLN A 66 -22.97 -62.22 -36.26
CA GLN A 66 -22.98 -60.76 -36.39
C GLN A 66 -23.23 -60.05 -35.04
N VAL A 67 -24.18 -60.53 -34.24
CA VAL A 67 -24.46 -60.00 -32.90
C VAL A 67 -23.29 -60.23 -31.95
N ASN A 68 -22.66 -61.41 -32.01
CA ASN A 68 -21.46 -61.68 -31.19
C ASN A 68 -20.29 -60.78 -31.60
N ALA A 69 -20.09 -60.54 -32.90
CA ALA A 69 -19.08 -59.60 -33.38
C ALA A 69 -19.38 -58.16 -32.96
N ALA A 70 -20.64 -57.72 -33.05
CA ALA A 70 -21.08 -56.40 -32.60
C ALA A 70 -20.93 -56.23 -31.07
N LYS A 71 -21.23 -57.28 -30.29
CA LYS A 71 -21.03 -57.29 -28.84
C LYS A 71 -19.56 -57.19 -28.47
N ALA A 72 -18.69 -57.96 -29.11
CA ALA A 72 -17.24 -57.88 -28.90
C ALA A 72 -16.69 -56.49 -29.27
N ALA A 73 -17.17 -55.89 -30.36
CA ALA A 73 -16.80 -54.52 -30.76
C ALA A 73 -17.30 -53.47 -29.74
N ALA A 74 -18.52 -53.61 -29.25
CA ALA A 74 -19.08 -52.71 -28.23
C ALA A 74 -18.35 -52.86 -26.88
N GLU A 75 -17.99 -54.08 -26.47
CA GLU A 75 -17.18 -54.34 -25.29
C GLU A 75 -15.79 -53.70 -25.42
N ALA A 76 -15.11 -53.89 -26.56
CA ALA A 76 -13.83 -53.23 -26.84
C ALA A 76 -13.91 -51.70 -26.81
N GLN A 77 -14.98 -51.11 -27.36
CA GLN A 77 -15.22 -49.67 -27.30
C GLN A 77 -15.49 -49.17 -25.88
N ARG A 78 -16.25 -49.93 -25.07
CA ARG A 78 -16.45 -49.58 -23.66
C ARG A 78 -15.15 -49.63 -22.88
N ASP A 79 -14.34 -50.66 -23.07
CA ASP A 79 -13.06 -50.80 -22.37
C ASP A 79 -12.09 -49.69 -22.78
N ALA A 80 -12.07 -49.30 -24.06
CA ALA A 80 -11.31 -48.16 -24.54
C ALA A 80 -11.80 -46.84 -23.91
N ALA A 81 -13.11 -46.58 -23.90
CA ALA A 81 -13.69 -45.38 -23.30
C ALA A 81 -13.48 -45.33 -21.78
N GLN A 82 -13.52 -46.47 -21.09
CA GLN A 82 -13.22 -46.55 -19.65
C GLN A 82 -11.76 -46.16 -19.37
N LYS A 83 -10.81 -46.68 -20.16
CA LYS A 83 -9.39 -46.30 -20.05
C LYS A 83 -9.16 -44.81 -20.32
N GLU A 84 -9.84 -44.23 -21.31
CA GLU A 84 -9.78 -42.79 -21.57
C GLU A 84 -10.35 -41.97 -20.42
N LEU A 85 -11.49 -42.38 -19.84
CA LEU A 85 -12.07 -41.70 -18.68
C LEU A 85 -11.14 -41.77 -17.46
N GLU A 86 -10.49 -42.90 -17.20
CA GLU A 86 -9.49 -43.02 -16.13
C GLU A 86 -8.27 -42.13 -16.38
N SER A 87 -7.77 -42.09 -17.61
CA SER A 87 -6.66 -41.21 -18.01
C SER A 87 -7.01 -39.73 -17.83
N LEU A 88 -8.18 -39.31 -18.32
CA LEU A 88 -8.67 -37.93 -18.19
C LEU A 88 -8.93 -37.56 -16.73
N ARG A 89 -9.48 -38.47 -15.92
CA ARG A 89 -9.63 -38.26 -14.47
C ARG A 89 -8.27 -38.11 -13.79
N GLY A 90 -7.29 -38.92 -14.16
CA GLY A 90 -5.92 -38.81 -13.67
C GLY A 90 -5.26 -37.47 -14.03
N GLN A 91 -5.43 -37.01 -15.27
CA GLN A 91 -4.93 -35.71 -15.72
C GLN A 91 -5.61 -34.54 -15.00
N LEU A 92 -6.93 -34.62 -14.81
CA LEU A 92 -7.71 -33.60 -14.13
C LEU A 92 -7.39 -33.53 -12.63
N ALA A 93 -7.14 -34.67 -11.98
CA ALA A 93 -6.66 -34.70 -10.60
C ALA A 93 -5.27 -34.07 -10.47
N LYS A 94 -4.36 -34.36 -11.42
CA LYS A 94 -3.02 -33.74 -11.47
C LYS A 94 -3.09 -32.23 -11.69
N SER A 95 -3.91 -31.76 -12.64
CA SER A 95 -4.03 -30.33 -12.94
C SER A 95 -4.69 -29.56 -11.78
N ARG A 96 -5.71 -30.13 -11.13
CA ARG A 96 -6.28 -29.57 -9.89
C ARG A 96 -5.25 -29.47 -8.78
N GLY A 97 -4.49 -30.54 -8.51
CA GLY A 97 -3.44 -30.49 -7.50
C GLY A 97 -2.31 -29.51 -7.82
N GLN A 98 -1.99 -29.29 -9.09
CA GLN A 98 -1.05 -28.24 -9.50
C GLN A 98 -1.63 -26.84 -9.33
N ALA A 99 -2.90 -26.64 -9.68
CA ALA A 99 -3.58 -25.35 -9.51
C ALA A 99 -3.71 -24.97 -8.03
N GLU A 100 -4.04 -25.92 -7.15
CA GLU A 100 -4.08 -25.70 -5.69
C GLU A 100 -2.72 -25.30 -5.14
N LYS A 101 -1.65 -26.03 -5.50
CA LYS A 101 -0.28 -25.67 -5.11
C LYS A 101 0.14 -24.30 -5.62
N LEU A 102 -0.22 -23.95 -6.84
CA LEU A 102 0.09 -22.64 -7.40
C LEU A 102 -0.68 -21.53 -6.69
N ALA A 103 -1.95 -21.77 -6.34
CA ALA A 103 -2.76 -20.83 -5.58
C ALA A 103 -2.20 -20.62 -4.16
N GLU A 104 -1.77 -21.69 -3.48
CA GLU A 104 -1.09 -21.60 -2.18
C GLU A 104 0.23 -20.82 -2.27
N GLN A 105 1.07 -21.13 -3.27
CA GLN A 105 2.32 -20.42 -3.50
C GLN A 105 2.09 -18.94 -3.80
N GLN A 106 1.10 -18.64 -4.64
CA GLN A 106 0.74 -17.26 -4.96
C GLN A 106 0.24 -16.52 -3.71
N GLY A 107 -0.60 -17.16 -2.88
CA GLY A 107 -1.06 -16.61 -1.61
C GLY A 107 0.11 -16.28 -0.68
N ALA A 108 1.02 -17.24 -0.48
CA ALA A 108 2.20 -17.06 0.35
C ALA A 108 3.14 -15.95 -0.17
N VAL A 109 3.35 -15.88 -1.49
CA VAL A 109 4.15 -14.81 -2.11
C VAL A 109 3.50 -13.45 -1.91
N MET A 110 2.19 -13.32 -2.13
CA MET A 110 1.47 -12.07 -1.94
C MET A 110 1.50 -11.61 -0.48
N GLU A 111 1.31 -12.53 0.47
CA GLU A 111 1.42 -12.24 1.91
C GLU A 111 2.84 -11.79 2.29
N SER A 112 3.87 -12.50 1.82
CA SER A 112 5.26 -12.13 2.08
C SER A 112 5.64 -10.77 1.47
N ALA A 113 5.17 -10.49 0.25
CA ALA A 113 5.38 -9.21 -0.42
C ALA A 113 4.68 -8.08 0.34
N GLN A 114 3.45 -8.31 0.80
CA GLN A 114 2.70 -7.32 1.57
C GLN A 114 3.34 -7.05 2.94
N ALA A 115 3.83 -8.10 3.60
CA ALA A 115 4.61 -7.96 4.84
C ALA A 115 5.91 -7.19 4.62
N GLN A 116 6.63 -7.45 3.52
CA GLN A 116 7.86 -6.74 3.17
C GLN A 116 7.60 -5.26 2.84
N ILE A 117 6.51 -4.97 2.12
CA ILE A 117 6.07 -3.59 1.83
C ILE A 117 5.72 -2.87 3.13
N ALA A 118 4.95 -3.50 4.02
CA ALA A 118 4.59 -2.92 5.32
C ALA A 118 5.83 -2.65 6.20
N ALA A 119 6.77 -3.61 6.26
CA ALA A 119 8.03 -3.44 6.98
C ALA A 119 8.88 -2.30 6.39
N SER A 120 8.96 -2.21 5.06
CA SER A 120 9.68 -1.14 4.36
C SER A 120 9.06 0.23 4.63
N HIS A 121 7.73 0.34 4.60
CA HIS A 121 7.03 1.58 4.95
C HIS A 121 7.24 1.97 6.41
N ALA A 122 7.23 1.02 7.34
CA ALA A 122 7.52 1.28 8.74
C ALA A 122 8.95 1.79 8.94
N GLN A 123 9.94 1.23 8.23
CA GLN A 123 11.32 1.72 8.25
C GLN A 123 11.43 3.13 7.65
N LEU A 124 10.81 3.38 6.50
CA LEU A 124 10.76 4.72 5.89
C LEU A 124 10.12 5.75 6.83
N GLY A 125 9.06 5.36 7.55
CA GLY A 125 8.43 6.20 8.57
C GLY A 125 9.40 6.56 9.70
N LYS A 126 10.16 5.58 10.20
CA LYS A 126 11.19 5.82 11.23
C LYS A 126 12.30 6.75 10.74
N PHE A 127 12.79 6.56 9.52
CA PHE A 127 13.83 7.43 8.95
C PHE A 127 13.33 8.86 8.73
N LYS A 128 12.09 9.03 8.25
CA LYS A 128 11.46 10.36 8.14
C LYS A 128 11.31 11.03 9.51
N GLY A 129 10.79 10.30 10.49
CA GLY A 129 10.66 10.81 11.86
C GLY A 129 12.01 11.25 12.45
N ALA A 130 13.04 10.41 12.35
CA ALA A 130 14.39 10.75 12.82
C ALA A 130 14.99 11.95 12.07
N TYR A 131 14.73 12.07 10.77
CA TYR A 131 15.18 13.22 9.97
C TYR A 131 14.48 14.51 10.39
N ASP A 132 13.16 14.47 10.61
CA ASP A 132 12.39 15.63 11.08
C ASP A 132 12.82 16.04 12.49
N GLU A 133 13.05 15.08 13.39
CA GLU A 133 13.62 15.33 14.72
C GLU A 133 14.99 16.00 14.62
N LEU A 134 15.90 15.51 13.77
CA LEU A 134 17.21 16.13 13.56
C LEU A 134 17.08 17.54 12.98
N LEU A 135 16.13 17.77 12.07
CA LEU A 135 15.87 19.09 11.50
C LEU A 135 15.35 20.07 12.57
N THR A 136 14.47 19.62 13.46
CA THR A 136 13.99 20.47 14.58
C THR A 136 15.11 20.79 15.56
N LEU A 137 15.95 19.80 15.91
CA LEU A 137 17.08 19.98 16.81
C LEU A 137 18.11 20.96 16.24
N THR A 138 18.45 20.84 14.95
CA THR A 138 19.40 21.75 14.30
C THR A 138 18.87 23.19 14.24
N ARG A 139 17.58 23.38 13.95
CA ARG A 139 16.94 24.72 14.01
C ARG A 139 16.94 25.29 15.42
N ALA A 140 16.64 24.47 16.43
CA ALA A 140 16.68 24.89 17.82
C ALA A 140 18.10 25.32 18.24
N LYS A 141 19.12 24.53 17.84
CA LYS A 141 20.53 24.84 18.11
C LYS A 141 21.00 26.10 17.40
N GLU A 142 20.57 26.34 16.16
CA GLU A 142 20.91 27.59 15.46
C GLU A 142 20.22 28.80 16.10
N ALA A 143 18.97 28.68 16.55
CA ALA A 143 18.28 29.74 17.29
C ALA A 143 18.96 30.05 18.65
N GLU A 144 19.41 29.01 19.36
CA GLU A 144 20.18 29.13 20.60
C GLU A 144 21.51 29.84 20.32
N ARG A 145 22.24 29.43 19.28
CA ARG A 145 23.51 30.05 18.85
C ARG A 145 23.33 31.54 18.51
N GLN A 146 22.27 31.89 17.79
CA GLN A 146 21.96 33.28 17.47
C GLN A 146 21.63 34.10 18.73
N THR A 147 20.88 33.52 19.67
CA THR A 147 20.55 34.19 20.94
C THR A 147 21.82 34.41 21.77
N LEU A 148 22.66 33.40 21.92
CA LEU A 148 23.94 33.51 22.61
C LEU A 148 24.86 34.54 21.95
N THR A 149 24.93 34.56 20.62
CA THR A 149 25.73 35.55 19.88
C THR A 149 25.24 36.98 20.13
N ARG A 150 23.92 37.21 20.15
CA ARG A 150 23.34 38.52 20.48
C ARG A 150 23.63 38.92 21.93
N ASN A 151 23.47 37.97 22.87
CA ASN A 151 23.75 38.22 24.28
C ASN A 151 25.23 38.56 24.52
N LEU A 152 26.15 37.83 23.88
CA LEU A 152 27.58 38.13 23.94
C LEU A 152 27.89 39.51 23.37
N ALA A 153 27.36 39.85 22.18
CA ALA A 153 27.56 41.17 21.59
C ALA A 153 27.02 42.30 22.49
N GLN A 154 25.86 42.09 23.14
CA GLN A 154 25.31 43.04 24.10
C GLN A 154 26.20 43.18 25.34
N ARG A 155 26.68 42.07 25.91
CA ARG A 155 27.58 42.08 27.07
C ARG A 155 28.91 42.75 26.73
N ASP A 156 29.48 42.48 25.57
CA ASP A 156 30.72 43.13 25.12
C ASP A 156 30.55 44.64 25.01
N GLU A 157 29.40 45.11 24.51
CA GLU A 157 29.11 46.54 24.44
C GLU A 157 28.91 47.15 25.83
N GLU A 158 28.19 46.47 26.72
CA GLU A 158 28.04 46.91 28.11
C GLU A 158 29.38 46.98 28.84
N VAL A 159 30.28 46.02 28.63
CA VAL A 159 31.63 46.04 29.20
C VAL A 159 32.42 47.25 28.67
N LYS A 160 32.37 47.53 27.36
CA LYS A 160 33.04 48.73 26.80
C LYS A 160 32.51 50.02 27.42
N VAL A 161 31.18 50.14 27.57
CA VAL A 161 30.57 51.30 28.23
C VAL A 161 31.00 51.40 29.69
N CYS A 162 31.02 50.28 30.43
CA CYS A 162 31.49 50.26 31.82
C CYS A 162 32.95 50.70 31.93
N VAL A 163 33.82 50.23 31.03
CA VAL A 163 35.25 50.60 31.01
C VAL A 163 35.40 52.09 30.71
N ALA A 164 34.66 52.62 29.74
CA ALA A 164 34.69 54.05 29.43
C ALA A 164 34.22 54.90 30.62
N LYS A 165 33.10 54.54 31.24
CA LYS A 165 32.55 55.22 32.42
C LYS A 165 33.50 55.15 33.63
N ASN A 166 34.16 54.01 33.84
CA ASN A 166 35.17 53.87 34.89
C ASN A 166 36.35 54.83 34.67
N ARG A 167 36.83 54.95 33.41
CA ARG A 167 37.87 55.91 33.05
C ARG A 167 37.41 57.34 33.30
N ASP A 168 36.20 57.71 32.86
CA ASP A 168 35.65 59.06 33.05
C ASP A 168 35.53 59.40 34.55
N MET A 169 35.09 58.43 35.37
CA MET A 169 35.01 58.58 36.83
C MET A 169 36.41 58.76 37.46
N TYR A 170 37.41 58.04 36.98
CA TYR A 170 38.79 58.15 37.46
C TYR A 170 39.42 59.51 37.07
N GLU A 171 39.15 60.00 35.87
CA GLU A 171 39.58 61.33 35.41
C GLU A 171 38.92 62.44 36.23
N ALA A 172 37.60 62.37 36.45
CA ALA A 172 36.90 63.31 37.33
C ALA A 172 37.47 63.30 38.75
N GLY A 173 37.78 62.12 39.30
CA GLY A 173 38.43 62.00 40.61
C GLY A 173 39.81 62.67 40.66
N LYS A 174 40.62 62.54 39.60
CA LYS A 174 41.91 63.24 39.48
C LYS A 174 41.75 64.74 39.37
N GLU A 175 40.77 65.22 38.62
CA GLU A 175 40.47 66.65 38.51
C GLU A 175 40.09 67.25 39.87
N ILE A 176 39.27 66.55 40.66
CA ILE A 176 38.90 66.95 42.02
C ILE A 176 40.14 67.04 42.92
N LEU A 177 41.01 66.03 42.89
CA LEU A 177 42.25 66.03 43.68
C LEU A 177 43.18 67.19 43.26
N THR A 178 43.35 67.39 41.96
CA THR A 178 44.16 68.49 41.41
C THR A 178 43.58 69.86 41.78
N ALA A 179 42.25 70.00 41.77
CA ALA A 179 41.58 71.22 42.19
C ALA A 179 41.82 71.50 43.68
N TYR A 180 41.78 70.47 44.53
CA TYR A 180 42.11 70.58 45.94
C TYR A 180 43.57 71.00 46.17
N GLU A 181 44.52 70.41 45.44
CA GLU A 181 45.95 70.77 45.50
C GLU A 181 46.23 72.22 45.08
N ARG A 182 45.42 72.79 44.18
CA ARG A 182 45.56 74.17 43.70
C ARG A 182 44.95 75.22 44.63
N ILE A 183 44.15 74.84 45.63
CA ILE A 183 43.60 75.78 46.62
C ILE A 183 44.75 76.33 47.47
N SER A 184 45.03 77.62 47.32
CA SER A 184 46.10 78.29 48.06
C SER A 184 45.62 78.76 49.45
N THR A 185 46.55 79.04 50.37
CA THR A 185 46.23 79.67 51.67
C THR A 185 45.52 81.02 51.52
N GLY A 186 45.75 81.73 50.41
CA GLY A 186 45.04 82.97 50.06
C GLY A 186 43.56 82.76 49.71
N ASP A 187 43.23 81.66 49.02
CA ASP A 187 41.84 81.30 48.70
C ASP A 187 41.04 80.94 49.96
N ILE A 188 41.68 80.27 50.92
CA ILE A 188 41.10 79.93 52.22
C ILE A 188 40.81 81.20 53.05
N LEU A 189 41.70 82.19 53.00
CA LEU A 189 41.50 83.48 53.69
C LEU A 189 40.35 84.27 53.06
N ALA A 190 40.24 84.26 51.72
CA ALA A 190 39.14 84.87 50.99
C ALA A 190 37.79 84.22 51.36
N LEU A 191 37.74 82.89 51.51
CA LEU A 191 36.52 82.17 51.88
C LEU A 191 35.99 82.52 53.28
N LYS A 192 36.87 82.92 54.22
CA LYS A 192 36.51 83.30 55.59
C LYS A 192 36.05 84.75 55.75
N GLN A 193 36.15 85.58 54.71
CA GLN A 193 35.71 86.97 54.81
C GLN A 193 34.19 87.12 54.56
N PRO A 194 33.46 87.86 55.41
CA PRO A 194 31.99 87.95 55.36
C PRO A 194 31.43 88.56 54.07
N PHE A 195 32.26 89.23 53.25
CA PHE A 195 31.86 89.85 51.97
C PHE A 195 32.31 89.08 50.72
N ALA A 196 32.96 87.93 50.87
CA ALA A 196 33.49 87.15 49.74
C ALA A 196 32.44 86.25 49.05
N GLY A 197 31.21 86.72 48.90
CA GLY A 197 30.11 85.95 48.28
C GLY A 197 30.45 85.39 46.89
N LYS A 198 31.20 86.15 46.08
CA LYS A 198 31.66 85.69 44.75
C LYS A 198 32.61 84.48 44.80
N ALA A 199 33.43 84.35 45.84
CA ALA A 199 34.31 83.18 45.99
C ALA A 199 33.50 81.94 46.37
N ARG A 200 32.53 82.08 47.28
CA ARG A 200 31.66 80.97 47.72
C ARG A 200 30.84 80.41 46.56
N VAL A 201 30.23 81.26 45.74
CA VAL A 201 29.46 80.83 44.55
C VAL A 201 30.34 80.06 43.56
N LYS A 202 31.58 80.50 43.33
CA LYS A 202 32.51 79.79 42.43
C LYS A 202 32.87 78.39 42.93
N PHE A 203 33.04 78.22 44.25
CA PHE A 203 33.29 76.90 44.83
C PHE A 203 32.05 75.99 44.79
N GLU A 204 30.86 76.54 44.99
CA GLU A 204 29.60 75.81 44.81
C GLU A 204 29.40 75.37 43.35
N GLU A 205 29.66 76.25 42.38
CA GLU A 205 29.58 75.94 40.96
C GLU A 205 30.58 74.85 40.54
N GLN A 206 31.82 74.91 41.06
CA GLN A 206 32.81 73.85 40.85
C GLN A 206 32.41 72.52 41.49
N ALA A 207 31.91 72.54 42.74
CA ALA A 207 31.43 71.35 43.42
C ALA A 207 30.25 70.72 42.67
N GLN A 208 29.34 71.53 42.14
CA GLN A 208 28.22 71.08 41.32
C GLN A 208 28.72 70.48 40.00
N ALA A 209 29.64 71.14 39.28
CA ALA A 209 30.21 70.62 38.05
C ALA A 209 30.94 69.27 38.23
N TYR A 210 31.64 69.08 39.35
CA TYR A 210 32.24 67.77 39.67
C TYR A 210 31.20 66.73 40.06
N GLY A 211 30.15 67.13 40.79
CA GLY A 211 29.00 66.29 41.12
C GLY A 211 28.31 65.77 39.86
N ASP A 212 28.06 66.65 38.88
CA ASP A 212 27.45 66.31 37.59
C ASP A 212 28.33 65.32 36.81
N LYS A 213 29.65 65.55 36.74
CA LYS A 213 30.60 64.62 36.09
C LYS A 213 30.59 63.23 36.74
N LEU A 214 30.61 63.15 38.07
CA LEU A 214 30.58 61.88 38.81
C LEU A 214 29.24 61.17 38.63
N TYR A 215 28.13 61.93 38.61
CA TYR A 215 26.80 61.40 38.41
C TYR A 215 26.63 60.84 36.99
N ASP A 216 27.07 61.59 35.97
CA ASP A 216 27.01 61.16 34.57
C ASP A 216 27.94 59.98 34.28
N ALA A 217 29.07 59.86 34.98
CA ALA A 217 30.00 58.75 34.86
C ALA A 217 29.53 57.49 35.61
N GLN A 218 28.47 57.55 36.41
CA GLN A 218 27.98 56.40 37.15
C GLN A 218 27.30 55.37 36.22
N VAL A 219 27.68 54.10 36.36
CA VAL A 219 27.00 53.01 35.64
C VAL A 219 25.65 52.75 36.33
N PRO A 220 24.51 52.82 35.60
CA PRO A 220 23.19 52.56 36.17
C PRO A 220 23.10 51.16 36.81
N ARG A 221 22.42 51.05 37.95
CA ARG A 221 22.24 49.78 38.69
C ARG A 221 21.62 48.66 37.84
N SER A 222 20.82 49.02 36.83
CA SER A 222 20.24 48.10 35.85
C SER A 222 21.29 47.43 34.94
N GLN A 223 22.41 48.09 34.65
CA GLN A 223 23.52 47.52 33.87
C GLN A 223 24.47 46.72 34.75
N ALA A 224 24.63 47.09 36.02
CA ALA A 224 25.42 46.34 36.99
C ALA A 224 24.79 44.98 37.38
N ALA A 225 23.46 44.88 37.45
CA ALA A 225 22.77 43.61 37.75
C ALA A 225 22.75 42.61 36.56
N ALA A 226 22.89 43.10 35.33
CA ALA A 226 22.90 42.25 34.13
C ALA A 226 24.22 41.46 33.94
N THR A 227 25.29 41.89 34.61
CA THR A 227 26.62 41.25 34.55
C THR A 227 26.89 40.30 35.71
N SER A 228 26.01 40.25 36.72
CA SER A 228 26.19 39.43 37.93
C SER A 228 25.34 38.16 37.98
N ASN A 229 24.52 37.88 36.95
CA ASN A 229 23.80 36.62 36.87
C ASN A 229 24.67 35.58 36.13
N PRO A 230 24.99 34.43 36.76
CA PRO A 230 25.75 33.35 36.14
C PRO A 230 25.00 32.67 34.99
#